data_AF-A0A1S3XGR2-F1
#
_entry.id   AF-A0A1S3XGR2-F1
#
_cell.length_a   1.000
_cell.length_b   1.000
_cell.length_c   1.000
_cell.angle_alpha   90.00
_cell.angle_beta   90.00
_cell.angle_gamma   90.00
#
_symmetry.space_group_name_H-M   'P 1'
#
loop_
_entity.id
_entity.type
_entity.pdbx_description
1 polymer ?
#
loop_
_entity_poly.entity_id
_entity_poly.type
_entity_poly.pdbx_seq_one_letter_code
_entity_poly.pdbx_strand_id
1 'polypeptide(L)'
;MDHAFNDFVMWKDFRLKLWHEAEDPLLSKENIIKNTPEGISMDQWALYVNYRSKEKTKALCWRKQRIRQQQILPHTSGAMSLARRRALMKKHGKEVDRGKVWTETHERKDGSYVNDQAREIGERIKKIRRQRPETLAKISPNDALGVVFSPEHPGRVRGLGMGAVSTVVFKQTSIRGTQSRRWRWR
;
A
#
# COMPACT_ATOMS: atom_id res chain seq x y z
N MET A 1 22.56 1.76 -6.64
CA MET A 1 21.52 1.19 -5.77
C MET A 1 22.20 0.88 -4.46
N ASP A 2 21.70 1.43 -3.35
CA ASP A 2 22.45 1.48 -2.08
C ASP A 2 22.63 0.09 -1.46
N HIS A 3 23.88 -0.32 -1.23
CA HIS A 3 24.25 -1.56 -0.54
C HIS A 3 23.49 -1.74 0.79
N ALA A 4 23.35 -0.66 1.56
CA ALA A 4 22.65 -0.65 2.85
C ALA A 4 21.15 -1.01 2.76
N PHE A 5 20.49 -0.71 1.63
CA PHE A 5 19.08 -1.09 1.44
C PHE A 5 18.95 -2.60 1.21
N ASN A 6 19.92 -3.19 0.50
CA ASN A 6 19.94 -4.62 0.22
C ASN A 6 20.23 -5.42 1.50
N ASP A 7 21.19 -4.98 2.32
CA ASP A 7 21.56 -5.65 3.57
C ASP A 7 20.39 -5.68 4.58
N PHE A 8 19.60 -4.59 4.67
CA PHE A 8 18.43 -4.54 5.56
C PHE A 8 17.29 -5.46 5.12
N VAL A 9 17.01 -5.54 3.81
CA VAL A 9 15.97 -6.42 3.26
C VAL A 9 16.36 -7.88 3.48
N MET A 10 17.61 -8.23 3.20
CA MET A 10 18.17 -9.57 3.44
C MET A 10 18.10 -9.95 4.92
N TRP A 11 18.43 -9.02 5.83
CA TRP A 11 18.41 -9.29 7.28
C TRP A 11 17.00 -9.45 7.87
N LYS A 12 16.01 -8.72 7.34
CA LYS A 12 14.61 -8.84 7.78
C LYS A 12 14.01 -10.19 7.35
N ASP A 13 14.28 -10.62 6.12
CA ASP A 13 13.79 -11.90 5.59
C ASP A 13 14.51 -13.09 6.25
N PHE A 14 15.81 -12.97 6.49
CA PHE A 14 16.60 -13.95 7.24
C PHE A 14 16.05 -14.20 8.66
N ARG A 15 15.80 -13.13 9.44
CA ARG A 15 15.23 -13.27 10.79
C ARG A 15 13.84 -13.88 10.80
N LEU A 16 13.02 -13.57 9.78
CA LEU A 16 11.69 -14.15 9.66
C LEU A 16 11.75 -15.65 9.34
N LYS A 17 12.67 -16.06 8.47
CA LYS A 17 12.93 -17.47 8.16
C LYS A 17 13.34 -18.23 9.43
N LEU A 18 14.32 -17.71 10.18
CA LEU A 18 14.75 -18.30 11.45
C LEU A 18 13.59 -18.45 12.45
N TRP A 19 12.72 -17.44 12.54
CA TRP A 19 11.54 -17.53 13.39
C TRP A 19 10.60 -18.65 12.96
N HIS A 20 10.35 -18.81 11.66
CA HIS A 20 9.47 -19.88 11.17
C HIS A 20 10.06 -21.28 11.35
N GLU A 21 11.39 -21.42 11.28
CA GLU A 21 12.08 -22.69 11.55
C GLU A 21 12.10 -23.04 13.04
N ALA A 22 12.15 -22.02 13.91
CA ALA A 22 12.21 -22.21 15.36
C ALA A 22 10.85 -22.20 16.07
N GLU A 23 9.81 -21.59 15.49
CA GLU A 23 8.46 -21.53 16.05
C GLU A 23 7.78 -22.90 15.91
N ASP A 24 7.91 -23.73 16.94
CA ASP A 24 7.12 -24.94 17.12
C ASP A 24 6.06 -24.71 18.21
N PRO A 25 4.76 -24.83 17.90
CA PRO A 25 3.68 -24.74 18.89
C PRO A 25 3.80 -25.70 20.07
N LEU A 26 4.57 -26.78 19.93
CA LEU A 26 4.78 -27.81 20.95
C LEU A 26 5.98 -27.53 21.85
N LEU A 27 6.85 -26.57 21.50
CA LEU A 27 8.02 -26.21 22.29
C LEU A 27 7.74 -25.04 23.23
N SER A 28 8.24 -25.14 24.46
CA SER A 28 8.27 -24.00 25.37
C SER A 28 9.21 -22.91 24.84
N LYS A 29 8.94 -21.67 25.23
CA LYS A 29 9.79 -20.52 24.86
C LYS A 29 11.25 -20.75 25.28
N GLU A 30 11.46 -21.35 26.44
CA GLU A 30 12.79 -21.65 26.99
C GLU A 30 13.52 -22.69 26.13
N ASN A 31 12.81 -23.70 25.61
CA ASN A 31 13.39 -24.69 24.70
C ASN A 31 13.73 -24.08 23.34
N ILE A 32 12.91 -23.16 22.82
CA ILE A 32 13.21 -22.39 21.61
C ILE A 32 14.48 -21.54 21.81
N ILE A 33 14.65 -20.93 22.98
CA ILE A 33 15.86 -20.14 23.31
C ILE A 33 17.10 -21.03 23.38
N LYS A 34 17.00 -22.22 23.98
CA LYS A 34 18.12 -23.18 24.05
C LYS A 34 18.57 -23.64 22.66
N ASN A 35 17.65 -23.78 21.71
CA ASN A 35 17.93 -24.10 20.31
C ASN A 35 18.37 -22.84 19.54
N THR A 36 19.39 -22.15 20.03
CA THR A 36 19.94 -20.94 19.39
C THR A 36 20.61 -21.30 18.04
N PRO A 37 20.28 -20.62 16.93
CA PRO A 37 20.93 -20.85 15.64
C PRO A 37 22.43 -20.52 15.65
N GLU A 38 23.22 -21.28 14.89
CA GLU A 38 24.66 -21.03 14.74
C GLU A 38 24.94 -19.63 14.17
N GLY A 39 25.93 -18.93 14.75
CA GLY A 39 26.30 -17.57 14.36
C GLY A 39 25.46 -16.45 15.00
N ILE A 40 24.51 -16.77 15.89
CA ILE A 40 23.75 -15.79 16.68
C ILE A 40 24.04 -16.00 18.17
N SER A 41 24.30 -14.91 18.90
CA SER A 41 24.47 -15.02 20.35
C SER A 41 23.15 -15.41 21.04
N MET A 42 23.25 -16.25 22.07
CA MET A 42 22.09 -16.73 22.84
C MET A 42 21.27 -15.56 23.41
N ASP A 43 21.92 -14.50 23.89
CA ASP A 43 21.25 -13.31 24.43
C ASP A 43 20.43 -12.57 23.36
N GLN A 44 20.98 -12.38 22.16
CA GLN A 44 20.26 -11.77 21.05
C GLN A 44 19.08 -12.63 20.60
N TRP A 45 19.27 -13.95 20.54
CA TRP A 45 18.20 -14.89 20.22
C TRP A 45 17.10 -14.87 21.28
N ALA A 46 17.46 -14.88 22.56
CA ALA A 46 16.52 -14.79 23.68
C ALA A 46 15.70 -13.49 23.63
N LEU A 47 16.32 -12.34 23.34
CA LEU A 47 15.62 -11.06 23.17
C LEU A 47 14.62 -11.14 22.01
N TYR A 48 15.02 -11.73 20.88
CA TYR A 48 14.17 -11.85 19.71
C TYR A 48 12.97 -12.80 19.95
N VAL A 49 13.21 -13.97 20.53
CA VAL A 49 12.16 -14.94 20.89
C VAL A 49 11.19 -14.30 21.89
N ASN A 50 11.69 -13.64 22.94
CA ASN A 50 10.84 -12.92 23.89
C ASN A 50 10.00 -11.83 23.20
N TYR A 51 10.57 -11.08 22.25
CA TYR A 51 9.84 -10.06 21.50
C TYR A 51 8.72 -10.66 20.63
N ARG A 52 9.01 -11.74 19.90
CA ARG A 52 8.05 -12.41 18.99
C ARG A 52 6.95 -13.14 19.75
N SER A 53 7.25 -13.70 20.91
CA SER A 53 6.30 -14.41 21.76
C SER A 53 5.29 -13.50 22.49
N LYS A 54 5.56 -12.20 22.62
CA LYS A 54 4.61 -11.24 23.22
C LYS A 54 3.27 -11.25 22.48
N GLU A 55 2.18 -11.35 23.22
CA GLU A 55 0.81 -11.31 22.67
C GLU A 55 0.56 -10.06 21.81
N LYS A 56 1.05 -8.89 22.27
CA LYS A 56 0.97 -7.63 21.51
C LYS A 56 1.64 -7.74 20.14
N THR A 57 2.79 -8.41 20.06
CA THR A 57 3.53 -8.61 18.81
C THR A 57 2.77 -9.58 17.90
N LYS A 58 2.26 -10.70 18.44
CA LYS A 58 1.43 -11.66 17.70
C LYS A 58 0.19 -10.97 17.13
N ALA A 59 -0.57 -10.25 17.96
CA ALA A 59 -1.75 -9.50 17.52
C ALA A 59 -1.44 -8.50 16.40
N LEU A 60 -0.32 -7.78 16.49
CA LEU A 60 0.10 -6.84 15.44
C LEU A 60 0.45 -7.57 14.12
N CYS A 61 1.15 -8.70 14.20
CA CYS A 61 1.49 -9.52 13.02
C CYS A 61 0.24 -10.05 12.32
N TRP A 62 -0.69 -10.63 13.09
CA TRP A 62 -1.97 -11.15 12.57
C TRP A 62 -2.80 -10.03 11.93
N ARG A 63 -2.90 -8.87 12.59
CA ARG A 63 -3.58 -7.70 12.03
C ARG A 63 -2.96 -7.26 10.70
N LYS A 64 -1.63 -7.17 10.62
CA LYS A 64 -0.91 -6.79 9.39
C LYS A 64 -1.10 -7.82 8.28
N GLN A 65 -1.10 -9.11 8.60
CA GLN A 65 -1.36 -10.18 7.63
C GLN A 65 -2.78 -10.09 7.06
N ARG A 66 -3.80 -9.89 7.93
CA ARG A 66 -5.18 -9.68 7.50
C ARG A 66 -5.33 -8.44 6.61
N ILE A 67 -4.70 -7.31 6.97
CA ILE A 67 -4.72 -6.09 6.14
C ILE A 67 -4.08 -6.35 4.77
N ARG A 68 -2.97 -7.10 4.73
CA ARG A 68 -2.29 -7.44 3.47
C ARG A 68 -3.16 -8.35 2.59
N GLN A 69 -3.86 -9.33 3.18
CA GLN A 69 -4.81 -10.18 2.45
C GLN A 69 -5.97 -9.38 1.86
N GLN A 70 -6.39 -8.30 2.52
CA GLN A 70 -7.43 -7.39 2.03
C GLN A 70 -6.92 -6.37 0.99
N GLN A 71 -5.61 -6.32 0.72
CA GLN A 71 -5.02 -5.41 -0.26
C GLN A 71 -5.17 -5.96 -1.69
N ILE A 72 -6.36 -5.79 -2.25
CA ILE A 72 -6.74 -6.33 -3.56
C ILE A 72 -6.20 -5.54 -4.77
N LEU A 73 -5.74 -4.30 -4.56
CA LEU A 73 -5.19 -3.43 -5.61
C LEU A 73 -3.78 -2.95 -5.24
N PRO A 74 -2.76 -3.81 -5.39
CA PRO A 74 -1.37 -3.43 -5.19
C PRO A 74 -0.87 -2.47 -6.28
N HIS A 75 -0.12 -1.44 -5.89
CA HIS A 75 0.56 -0.52 -6.81
C HIS A 75 1.98 -0.99 -7.12
N THR A 76 2.49 -0.70 -8.33
CA THR A 76 3.84 -1.07 -8.80
C THR A 76 4.90 -0.01 -8.53
N SER A 77 4.53 1.09 -7.88
CA SER A 77 5.41 2.26 -7.77
C SER A 77 6.53 2.17 -6.75
N GLY A 78 6.60 1.07 -6.00
CA GLY A 78 7.56 0.90 -4.91
C GLY A 78 7.46 2.02 -3.88
N ALA A 79 8.63 2.48 -3.40
CA ALA A 79 8.74 3.58 -2.44
C ALA A 79 8.55 4.99 -3.06
N MET A 80 8.31 5.08 -4.38
CA MET A 80 8.16 6.36 -5.05
C MET A 80 6.77 6.96 -4.79
N SER A 81 6.73 8.19 -4.29
CA SER A 81 5.47 8.90 -4.07
C SER A 81 4.74 9.20 -5.38
N LEU A 82 3.41 9.26 -5.33
CA LEU A 82 2.59 9.67 -6.49
C LEU A 82 2.90 11.10 -6.96
N ALA A 83 3.32 11.99 -6.07
CA ALA A 83 3.78 13.33 -6.44
C ALA A 83 5.05 13.28 -7.31
N ARG A 84 6.05 12.50 -6.87
CA ARG A 84 7.29 12.30 -7.63
C ARG A 84 7.02 11.60 -8.97
N ARG A 85 6.15 10.58 -8.98
CA ARG A 85 5.77 9.90 -10.23
C ARG A 85 5.10 10.84 -11.22
N ARG A 86 4.17 11.69 -10.78
CA ARG A 86 3.56 12.72 -11.63
C ARG A 86 4.57 13.69 -12.19
N ALA A 87 5.51 14.17 -11.37
CA ALA A 87 6.57 15.06 -11.84
C ALA A 87 7.45 14.40 -12.91
N LEU A 88 7.78 13.11 -12.74
CA LEU A 88 8.51 12.34 -13.75
C LEU A 88 7.70 12.17 -15.04
N MET A 89 6.41 11.84 -14.95
CA MET A 89 5.55 11.75 -16.13
C MET A 89 5.55 13.08 -16.92
N LYS A 90 5.38 14.22 -16.24
CA LYS A 90 5.47 15.55 -16.87
C LYS A 90 6.83 15.79 -17.53
N LYS A 91 7.92 15.47 -16.83
CA LYS A 91 9.29 15.63 -17.36
C LYS A 91 9.52 14.80 -18.63
N HIS A 92 8.88 13.64 -18.74
CA HIS A 92 8.95 12.76 -19.90
C HIS A 92 7.92 13.13 -20.99
N GLY A 93 7.24 14.28 -20.89
CA GLY A 93 6.23 14.72 -21.85
C GLY A 93 4.94 13.88 -21.84
N LYS A 94 4.72 13.03 -20.83
CA LYS A 94 3.48 12.27 -20.69
C LYS A 94 2.36 13.18 -20.19
N GLU A 95 1.16 12.99 -20.72
CA GLU A 95 -0.07 13.59 -20.18
C GLU A 95 -0.29 13.12 -18.73
N VAL A 96 -0.66 14.05 -17.84
CA VAL A 96 -0.84 13.78 -16.42
C VAL A 96 -2.25 14.16 -15.96
N ASP A 97 -3.14 13.17 -15.93
CA ASP A 97 -4.40 13.21 -15.19
C ASP A 97 -4.45 12.10 -14.12
N ARG A 98 -5.42 12.17 -13.21
CA ARG A 98 -5.58 11.17 -12.12
C ARG A 98 -5.71 9.74 -12.64
N GLY A 99 -6.44 9.52 -13.73
CA GLY A 99 -6.62 8.23 -14.37
C GLY A 99 -5.31 7.71 -14.97
N LYS A 100 -4.57 8.54 -15.71
CA LYS A 100 -3.23 8.17 -16.24
C LYS A 100 -2.24 7.84 -15.14
N VAL A 101 -2.23 8.62 -14.06
CA VAL A 101 -1.39 8.34 -12.89
C VAL A 101 -1.79 7.01 -12.26
N TRP A 102 -3.08 6.72 -12.16
CA TRP A 102 -3.55 5.42 -11.68
C TRP A 102 -3.04 4.29 -12.57
N THR A 103 -3.22 4.38 -13.90
CA THR A 103 -2.74 3.38 -14.87
C THR A 103 -1.23 3.16 -14.76
N GLU A 104 -0.42 4.23 -14.80
CA GLU A 104 1.05 4.16 -14.65
C GLU A 104 1.48 3.53 -13.32
N THR A 105 0.65 3.62 -12.27
CA THR A 105 0.98 3.07 -10.95
C THR A 105 0.52 1.64 -10.74
N HIS A 106 -0.28 1.08 -11.65
CA HIS A 106 -0.81 -0.29 -11.56
C HIS A 106 -0.44 -1.17 -12.77
N GLU A 107 0.24 -0.59 -13.76
CA GLU A 107 0.92 -1.33 -14.82
C GLU A 107 2.39 -1.61 -14.42
N ARG A 108 2.91 -2.75 -14.87
CA ARG A 108 4.31 -3.15 -14.80
C ARG A 108 5.08 -2.55 -15.99
N LYS A 109 6.40 -2.70 -15.98
CA LYS A 109 7.27 -2.17 -17.07
C LYS A 109 7.00 -2.81 -18.43
N ASP A 110 6.47 -4.03 -18.45
CA ASP A 110 6.07 -4.78 -19.65
C ASP A 110 4.65 -4.40 -20.15
N GLY A 111 3.96 -3.48 -19.47
CA GLY A 111 2.59 -3.07 -19.79
C GLY A 111 1.49 -3.97 -19.23
N SER A 112 1.84 -5.09 -18.57
CA SER A 112 0.86 -5.94 -17.90
C SER A 112 0.39 -5.34 -16.57
N TYR A 113 -0.83 -5.65 -16.14
CA TYR A 113 -1.33 -5.24 -14.83
C TYR A 113 -0.88 -6.20 -13.73
N VAL A 114 -0.86 -5.73 -12.47
CA VAL A 114 -0.43 -6.56 -11.34
C VAL A 114 -1.33 -7.77 -11.11
N ASN A 115 -2.64 -7.61 -11.31
CA ASN A 115 -3.66 -8.65 -11.20
C ASN A 115 -4.88 -8.31 -12.09
N ASP A 116 -5.81 -9.26 -12.21
CA ASP A 116 -7.01 -9.12 -13.04
C ASP A 116 -7.92 -7.99 -12.60
N GLN A 117 -8.04 -7.75 -11.30
CA GLN A 117 -8.88 -6.67 -10.78
C GLN A 117 -8.31 -5.29 -11.17
N ALA A 118 -6.99 -5.12 -11.11
CA ALA A 118 -6.33 -3.91 -11.58
C ALA A 118 -6.49 -3.75 -13.10
N ARG A 119 -6.44 -4.84 -13.86
CA ARG A 119 -6.73 -4.83 -15.30
C ARG A 119 -8.14 -4.35 -15.58
N GLU A 120 -9.15 -4.92 -14.94
CA GLU A 120 -10.55 -4.54 -15.13
C GLU A 120 -10.78 -3.05 -14.84
N ILE A 121 -10.27 -2.56 -13.71
CA ILE A 121 -10.37 -1.15 -13.33
C ILE A 121 -9.64 -0.26 -14.33
N GLY A 122 -8.42 -0.64 -14.74
CA GLY A 122 -7.62 0.12 -15.69
C GLY A 122 -8.28 0.25 -17.06
N GLU A 123 -8.85 -0.85 -17.56
CA GLU A 123 -9.60 -0.85 -18.83
C GLU A 123 -10.89 -0.03 -18.72
N ARG A 124 -11.59 -0.07 -17.58
CA ARG A 124 -12.77 0.77 -17.35
C ARG A 124 -12.41 2.27 -17.32
N ILE A 125 -11.29 2.63 -16.70
CA ILE A 125 -10.76 4.00 -16.72
C ILE A 125 -10.44 4.41 -18.17
N LYS A 126 -9.69 3.59 -18.92
CA LYS A 126 -9.34 3.86 -20.33
C LYS A 126 -10.60 4.06 -21.18
N LYS A 127 -11.63 3.22 -20.99
CA LYS A 127 -12.92 3.32 -21.69
C LYS A 127 -13.63 4.64 -21.41
N ILE A 128 -13.76 5.04 -20.15
CA ILE A 128 -14.42 6.31 -19.77
C ILE A 128 -13.64 7.51 -20.32
N ARG A 129 -12.31 7.49 -20.23
CA ARG A 129 -11.47 8.55 -20.79
C ARG A 129 -11.69 8.74 -22.30
N ARG A 130 -11.89 7.65 -23.05
CA ARG A 130 -12.21 7.70 -24.49
C ARG A 130 -13.61 8.23 -24.78
N GLN A 131 -14.58 7.91 -23.92
CA GLN A 131 -15.98 8.33 -24.11
C GLN A 131 -16.27 9.75 -23.64
N ARG A 132 -15.48 10.27 -22.69
CA ARG A 132 -15.68 11.56 -22.02
C ARG A 132 -14.40 12.40 -22.00
N PRO A 133 -13.84 12.80 -23.15
CA PRO A 133 -12.61 13.58 -23.20
C PRO A 133 -12.71 14.91 -22.43
N GLU A 134 -13.90 15.49 -22.32
CA GLU A 134 -14.19 16.71 -21.55
C GLU A 134 -13.93 16.56 -20.05
N THR A 135 -13.99 15.33 -19.52
CA THR A 135 -13.70 15.04 -18.10
C THR A 135 -12.21 14.97 -17.79
N LEU A 136 -11.33 15.03 -18.82
CA LEU A 136 -9.88 14.94 -18.67
C LEU A 136 -9.24 16.27 -18.26
N ALA A 137 -9.85 17.40 -18.63
CA ALA A 137 -9.25 18.72 -18.49
C ALA A 137 -9.18 19.20 -17.02
N LYS A 138 -10.11 18.76 -16.16
CA LYS A 138 -10.22 19.24 -14.78
C LYS A 138 -10.48 18.09 -13.81
N ILE A 139 -9.71 18.06 -12.73
CA ILE A 139 -9.93 17.13 -11.62
C ILE A 139 -11.32 17.36 -11.04
N SER A 140 -12.13 16.30 -11.00
CA SER A 140 -13.53 16.35 -10.60
C SER A 140 -13.91 15.05 -9.88
N PRO A 141 -14.89 15.07 -8.96
CA PRO A 141 -15.45 13.83 -8.40
C PRO A 141 -16.01 12.89 -9.48
N ASN A 142 -16.38 13.44 -10.64
CA ASN A 142 -16.95 12.70 -11.77
C ASN A 142 -15.94 12.49 -12.91
N ASP A 143 -14.64 12.65 -12.64
CA ASP A 143 -13.59 12.27 -13.60
C ASP A 143 -13.55 10.75 -13.80
N ALA A 144 -12.81 10.26 -14.79
CA ALA A 144 -12.76 8.83 -15.10
C ALA A 144 -12.38 7.97 -13.88
N LEU A 145 -11.54 8.47 -12.97
CA LEU A 145 -11.16 7.75 -11.77
C LEU A 145 -12.30 7.78 -10.73
N GLY A 146 -12.96 8.92 -10.55
CA GLY A 146 -14.08 9.10 -9.64
C GLY A 146 -15.37 8.37 -10.06
N VAL A 147 -15.56 8.10 -11.36
CA VAL A 147 -16.68 7.27 -11.86
C VAL A 147 -16.44 5.77 -11.64
N VAL A 148 -15.18 5.33 -11.76
CA VAL A 148 -14.83 3.91 -11.59
C VAL A 148 -14.82 3.50 -10.13
N PHE A 149 -14.33 4.38 -9.27
CA PHE A 149 -14.32 4.16 -7.83
C PHE A 149 -15.57 4.74 -7.17
N SER A 150 -15.94 4.20 -6.01
CA SER A 150 -16.93 4.83 -5.13
C SER A 150 -16.42 6.21 -4.64
N PRO A 151 -17.29 7.04 -4.03
CA PRO A 151 -16.93 8.36 -3.53
C PRO A 151 -15.61 8.40 -2.76
N GLU A 152 -14.91 9.54 -2.87
CA GLU A 152 -13.60 9.71 -2.22
C GLU A 152 -13.71 9.62 -0.71
N HIS A 153 -12.67 9.05 -0.09
CA HIS A 153 -12.59 9.00 1.36
C HIS A 153 -12.34 10.41 1.93
N PRO A 154 -12.90 10.72 3.11
CA PRO A 154 -12.56 11.96 3.80
C PRO A 154 -11.04 12.09 3.99
N GLY A 155 -10.49 13.28 3.71
CA GLY A 155 -9.07 13.57 3.90
C GLY A 155 -8.11 13.03 2.83
N ARG A 156 -8.60 12.32 1.80
CA ARG A 156 -7.74 11.80 0.74
C ARG A 156 -8.43 11.75 -0.63
N VAL A 157 -7.73 12.24 -1.64
CA VAL A 157 -8.13 12.14 -3.04
C VAL A 157 -7.25 11.14 -3.79
N ARG A 158 -7.85 10.13 -4.44
CA ARG A 158 -7.10 9.11 -5.20
C ARG A 158 -6.35 9.73 -6.38
N GLY A 159 -5.19 9.15 -6.72
CA GLY A 159 -4.34 9.63 -7.82
C GLY A 159 -3.56 10.92 -7.55
N LEU A 160 -3.79 11.61 -6.43
CA LEU A 160 -3.15 12.90 -6.12
C LEU A 160 -2.07 12.88 -5.03
N GLY A 161 -1.75 11.72 -4.49
CA GLY A 161 -0.72 11.60 -3.44
C GLY A 161 -1.20 12.06 -2.06
N MET A 162 -0.24 12.19 -1.15
CA MET A 162 -0.48 12.59 0.24
C MET A 162 -0.84 14.07 0.33
N GLY A 163 -1.75 14.43 1.25
CA GLY A 163 -2.15 15.82 1.52
C GLY A 163 -3.23 16.39 0.58
N ALA A 164 -3.61 15.67 -0.48
CA ALA A 164 -4.71 16.09 -1.35
C ALA A 164 -6.06 15.76 -0.70
N VAL A 165 -6.82 16.79 -0.31
CA VAL A 165 -8.13 16.66 0.34
C VAL A 165 -9.25 17.13 -0.58
N SER A 166 -10.38 16.42 -0.57
CA SER A 166 -11.52 16.63 -1.48
C SER A 166 -12.06 18.07 -1.48
N THR A 167 -12.12 18.72 -0.31
CA THR A 167 -12.62 20.09 -0.16
C THR A 167 -11.77 21.11 -0.94
N VAL A 168 -10.44 20.93 -0.90
CA VAL A 168 -9.49 21.80 -1.62
C VAL A 168 -9.48 21.46 -3.10
N VAL A 169 -9.39 20.17 -3.43
CA VAL A 169 -9.21 19.70 -4.81
C VAL A 169 -10.46 19.93 -5.67
N PHE A 170 -11.63 19.57 -5.15
CA PHE A 170 -12.89 19.70 -5.89
C PHE A 170 -13.56 21.06 -5.67
N LYS A 171 -12.97 21.92 -4.84
CA LYS A 171 -13.55 23.21 -4.44
C LYS A 171 -14.98 23.08 -3.92
N GLN A 172 -15.29 21.94 -3.28
CA GLN A 172 -16.58 21.71 -2.63
C GLN A 172 -16.54 22.34 -1.25
N THR A 173 -17.40 23.32 -1.00
CA THR A 173 -17.76 23.72 0.36
C THR A 173 -18.40 22.52 1.03
N SER A 174 -17.84 22.07 2.17
CA SER A 174 -18.49 21.05 2.98
C SER A 174 -19.90 21.51 3.30
N ILE A 175 -20.91 20.94 2.65
CA ILE A 175 -22.21 20.84 3.28
C ILE A 175 -21.94 19.93 4.47
N ARG A 176 -21.98 20.49 5.68
CA ARG A 176 -22.08 19.72 6.91
C ARG A 176 -23.45 19.03 6.89
N GLY A 177 -23.57 18.00 6.05
CA GLY A 177 -24.69 17.09 6.03
C GLY A 177 -24.56 16.22 7.26
N THR A 178 -25.45 16.46 8.22
CA THR A 178 -25.63 15.73 9.46
C THR A 178 -25.68 14.23 9.20
N GLN A 179 -24.58 13.53 9.49
CA GLN A 179 -24.60 12.19 10.08
C GLN A 179 -23.20 11.83 10.56
N SER A 180 -22.97 12.10 11.84
CA SER A 180 -21.94 11.44 12.63
C SER A 180 -22.17 9.93 12.58
N ARG A 181 -21.37 9.21 11.79
CA ARG A 181 -20.95 7.85 12.15
C ARG A 181 -19.44 7.81 12.22
N ARG A 182 -18.96 8.21 13.40
CA ARG A 182 -17.61 7.97 13.90
C ARG A 182 -17.38 6.46 13.95
N TRP A 183 -16.88 5.86 12.88
CA TRP A 183 -16.38 4.49 12.92
C TRP A 183 -15.08 4.48 13.73
N ARG A 184 -15.23 4.30 15.04
CA ARG A 184 -14.16 3.97 15.98
C ARG A 184 -13.92 2.46 15.84
N TRP A 185 -12.88 2.08 15.11
CA TRP A 185 -12.41 0.69 15.10
C TRP A 185 -11.88 0.35 16.50
N ARG A 186 -12.59 -0.54 17.21
CA ARG A 186 -11.99 -1.42 18.23
C ARG A 186 -11.42 -2.64 17.53
#